data_AF-A0A4R0GC38-F1
#
_entry.id   AF-A0A4R0GC38-F1
#
_cell.length_a   1.000
_cell.length_b   1.000
_cell.length_c   1.000
_cell.angle_alpha   90.00
_cell.angle_beta   90.00
_cell.angle_gamma   90.00
#
_symmetry.space_group_name_H-M   'P 1'
#
loop_
_entity.id
_entity.type
_entity.pdbx_description
1 polymer ?
#
loop_
_entity_poly.entity_id
_entity_poly.type
_entity_poly.pdbx_seq_one_letter_code
_entity_poly.pdbx_strand_id
1 'polypeptide(L)'
;MWKLSTDICIAMDSPVAGYENNAPGTNKTIPLYIARAKFNGGIHPGKLVYGFGMHIPWGGAEHVCREFEVYVGPVKWVRVKGHEIPLGAVQAGREVDGKLLYVARANFPNGLFLGKAGTHLRKGGSISYQGKEWDVDDYEVLVAE
;
A
#
# COMPACT_ATOMS: atom_id res chain seq x y z
N MET A 1 11.48 8.96 -0.90
CA MET A 1 11.10 9.72 -2.11
C MET A 1 10.36 8.80 -3.10
N TRP A 2 9.50 9.36 -3.94
CA TRP A 2 8.78 8.61 -4.97
C TRP A 2 9.57 8.61 -6.28
N LYS A 3 9.71 7.44 -6.91
CA LYS A 3 10.40 7.29 -8.20
C LYS A 3 9.49 6.56 -9.20
N LEU A 4 9.47 7.04 -10.44
CA LEU A 4 8.84 6.32 -11.54
C LEU A 4 9.52 4.95 -11.71
N SER A 5 8.71 3.92 -11.97
CA SER A 5 9.15 2.54 -12.08
C SER A 5 8.23 1.78 -13.02
N THR A 6 8.68 0.61 -13.49
CA THR A 6 7.87 -0.34 -14.24
C THR A 6 7.76 -1.65 -13.45
N ASP A 7 6.81 -2.49 -13.81
CA ASP A 7 6.59 -3.81 -13.21
C ASP A 7 7.75 -4.81 -13.41
N ILE A 8 8.66 -4.50 -14.34
CA ILE A 8 9.89 -5.26 -14.61
C ILE A 8 11.17 -4.60 -14.06
N CYS A 9 11.12 -3.32 -13.68
CA CYS A 9 12.27 -2.58 -13.12
C CYS A 9 11.87 -1.85 -11.83
N ILE A 10 12.00 -2.53 -10.70
CA ILE A 10 11.93 -1.90 -9.38
C ILE A 10 13.26 -1.19 -9.12
N ALA A 11 13.21 0.07 -8.68
CA ALA A 11 14.42 0.78 -8.25
C ALA A 11 15.14 -0.03 -7.14
N MET A 12 16.46 -0.26 -7.28
CA MET A 12 17.23 -1.14 -6.38
C MET A 12 17.07 -0.82 -4.88
N ASP A 13 16.75 0.44 -4.55
CA ASP A 13 16.61 0.93 -3.17
C ASP A 13 15.16 0.91 -2.64
N SER A 14 14.22 0.24 -3.32
CA SER A 14 12.86 0.11 -2.82
C SER A 14 12.79 -0.96 -1.72
N PRO A 15 12.38 -0.61 -0.49
CA PRO A 15 12.37 -1.55 0.62
C PRO A 15 11.22 -2.56 0.47
N VAL A 16 11.50 -3.82 0.78
CA VAL A 16 10.45 -4.81 1.03
C VAL A 16 9.67 -4.36 2.26
N ALA A 17 8.37 -4.16 2.09
CA ALA A 17 7.51 -3.56 3.12
C ALA A 17 6.39 -4.49 3.58
N GLY A 18 6.18 -5.58 2.86
CA GLY A 18 5.23 -6.63 3.16
C GLY A 18 5.58 -7.92 2.44
N TYR A 19 4.75 -8.93 2.62
CA TYR A 19 4.91 -10.23 1.96
C TYR A 19 3.58 -10.96 1.86
N GLU A 20 3.48 -11.86 0.88
CA GLU A 20 2.36 -12.80 0.72
C GLU A 20 2.91 -14.23 0.65
N ASN A 21 2.41 -15.09 1.53
CA ASN A 21 2.69 -16.52 1.55
C ASN A 21 1.60 -17.27 0.78
N ASN A 22 1.96 -18.43 0.21
CA ASN A 22 1.02 -19.33 -0.46
C ASN A 22 0.18 -18.63 -1.56
N ALA A 23 0.80 -17.70 -2.28
CA ALA A 23 0.15 -17.06 -3.43
C ALA A 23 -0.20 -18.14 -4.49
N PRO A 24 -1.32 -18.00 -5.22
CA PRO A 24 -1.72 -18.99 -6.23
C PRO A 24 -0.60 -19.31 -7.22
N GLY A 25 -0.29 -20.59 -7.37
CA GLY A 25 0.75 -21.07 -8.31
C GLY A 25 2.18 -21.07 -7.77
N THR A 26 2.41 -20.75 -6.48
CA THR A 26 3.76 -20.79 -5.88
C THR A 26 3.75 -21.09 -4.39
N ASN A 27 4.75 -21.84 -3.93
CA ASN A 27 5.02 -22.06 -2.50
C ASN A 27 6.05 -21.07 -1.93
N LYS A 28 6.51 -20.12 -2.74
CA LYS A 28 7.47 -19.09 -2.33
C LYS A 28 6.74 -17.90 -1.71
N THR A 29 7.35 -17.30 -0.70
CA THR A 29 6.94 -15.99 -0.19
C THR A 29 7.19 -14.93 -1.25
N ILE A 30 6.18 -14.13 -1.55
CA ILE A 30 6.23 -13.03 -2.52
C ILE A 30 6.49 -11.73 -1.77
N PRO A 31 7.60 -11.02 -2.03
CA PRO A 31 7.85 -9.72 -1.43
C PRO A 31 6.90 -8.66 -2.02
N LEU A 32 6.42 -7.76 -1.16
CA LEU A 32 5.55 -6.66 -1.53
C LEU A 32 6.25 -5.32 -1.26
N TYR A 33 6.10 -4.39 -2.21
CA TYR A 33 6.74 -3.09 -2.17
C TYR A 33 5.71 -1.96 -2.06
N ILE A 34 6.14 -0.82 -1.51
CA ILE A 34 5.32 0.38 -1.41
C ILE A 34 5.26 1.05 -2.78
N ALA A 35 4.06 1.21 -3.30
CA ALA A 35 3.82 1.98 -4.52
C ALA A 35 2.62 2.90 -4.38
N ARG A 36 2.51 3.86 -5.29
CA ARG A 36 1.33 4.70 -5.49
C ARG A 36 1.04 4.89 -6.97
N ALA A 37 -0.22 5.07 -7.33
CA ALA A 37 -0.64 5.30 -8.71
C ALA A 37 -1.84 6.25 -8.76
N LYS A 38 -2.03 6.88 -9.93
CA LYS A 38 -3.25 7.63 -10.21
C LYS A 38 -4.38 6.65 -10.45
N PHE A 39 -5.50 6.85 -9.77
CA PHE A 39 -6.69 6.03 -9.96
C PHE A 39 -7.94 6.83 -9.60
N ASN A 40 -8.98 6.76 -10.44
CA ASN A 40 -10.26 7.45 -10.25
C ASN A 40 -10.16 8.93 -9.82
N GLY A 41 -9.26 9.69 -10.46
CA GLY A 41 -9.04 11.12 -10.17
C GLY A 41 -8.19 11.41 -8.91
N GLY A 42 -7.84 10.39 -8.13
CA GLY A 42 -6.95 10.47 -6.97
C GLY A 42 -5.55 9.92 -7.24
N ILE A 43 -4.73 9.92 -6.18
CA ILE A 43 -3.47 9.18 -6.09
C ILE A 43 -3.60 8.25 -4.90
N HIS A 44 -3.43 6.94 -5.11
CA HIS A 44 -3.68 5.93 -4.10
C HIS A 44 -2.43 5.09 -3.85
N PRO A 45 -2.01 4.88 -2.58
CA PRO A 45 -0.98 3.92 -2.25
C PRO A 45 -1.53 2.48 -2.22
N GLY A 46 -0.62 1.52 -2.41
CA GLY A 46 -0.95 0.11 -2.55
C GLY A 46 0.28 -0.80 -2.46
N LYS A 47 0.10 -2.07 -2.85
CA LYS A 47 1.19 -3.05 -2.93
C LYS A 47 1.66 -3.19 -4.38
N LEU A 48 2.96 -3.17 -4.62
CA LEU A 48 3.54 -3.62 -5.89
C LEU A 48 3.97 -5.07 -5.76
N VAL A 49 3.56 -5.87 -6.74
CA VAL A 49 3.97 -7.27 -6.93
C VAL A 49 4.83 -7.35 -8.19
N TYR A 50 6.08 -7.78 -8.05
CA TYR A 50 7.02 -7.85 -9.17
C TYR A 50 6.48 -8.72 -10.32
N GLY A 51 6.48 -8.19 -11.54
CA GLY A 51 5.93 -8.85 -12.72
C GLY A 51 4.39 -8.84 -12.86
N PHE A 52 3.64 -8.42 -11.83
CA PHE A 52 2.18 -8.38 -11.84
C PHE A 52 1.59 -6.96 -11.78
N GLY A 53 2.38 -6.00 -11.31
CA GLY A 53 2.02 -4.58 -11.27
C GLY A 53 1.60 -4.11 -9.88
N MET A 54 1.08 -2.88 -9.82
CA MET A 54 0.64 -2.27 -8.58
C MET A 54 -0.84 -2.55 -8.33
N HIS A 55 -1.19 -3.00 -7.13
CA HIS A 55 -2.54 -3.27 -6.68
C HIS A 55 -3.00 -2.19 -5.70
N ILE A 56 -4.15 -1.57 -6.00
CA ILE A 56 -4.76 -0.49 -5.22
C ILE A 56 -6.07 -0.98 -4.58
N PRO A 57 -6.28 -0.74 -3.27
CA PRO A 57 -7.58 -0.95 -2.65
C PRO A 57 -8.49 0.25 -2.95
N TRP A 58 -9.60 0.05 -3.67
CA TRP A 58 -10.57 1.11 -3.94
C TRP A 58 -11.99 0.59 -4.25
N GLY A 59 -13.00 1.20 -3.63
CA GLY A 59 -14.41 0.94 -3.91
C GLY A 59 -14.86 -0.49 -3.61
N GLY A 60 -14.20 -1.18 -2.67
CA GLY A 60 -14.46 -2.58 -2.31
C GLY A 60 -13.69 -3.61 -3.15
N ALA A 61 -12.90 -3.17 -4.14
CA ALA A 61 -12.15 -4.03 -5.03
C ALA A 61 -10.64 -3.71 -5.03
N GLU A 62 -9.83 -4.69 -5.46
CA GLU A 62 -8.42 -4.49 -5.78
C GLU A 62 -8.28 -4.18 -7.27
N HIS A 63 -7.59 -3.07 -7.60
CA HIS A 63 -7.38 -2.63 -8.98
C HIS A 63 -5.91 -2.67 -9.36
N VAL A 64 -5.60 -3.19 -10.54
CA VAL A 64 -4.21 -3.28 -11.03
C VAL A 64 -3.87 -2.06 -11.90
N CYS A 65 -2.79 -1.37 -11.56
CA CYS A 65 -2.22 -0.25 -12.30
C CYS A 65 -0.82 -0.59 -12.83
N ARG A 66 -0.55 -0.22 -14.08
CA ARG A 66 0.74 -0.44 -14.76
C ARG A 66 1.63 0.81 -14.77
N GLU A 67 1.05 1.97 -14.51
CA GLU A 67 1.77 3.23 -14.30
C GLU A 67 1.74 3.58 -12.81
N PHE A 68 2.91 3.57 -12.17
CA PHE A 68 3.03 3.81 -10.74
C PHE A 68 4.39 4.39 -10.38
N GLU A 69 4.47 4.92 -9.16
CA GLU A 69 5.71 5.31 -8.52
C GLU A 69 5.98 4.37 -7.33
N VAL A 70 7.23 3.98 -7.14
CA VAL A 70 7.67 3.21 -5.97
C VAL A 70 8.28 4.13 -4.92
N TYR A 71 8.08 3.78 -3.64
CA TYR A 71 8.80 4.46 -2.57
C TYR A 71 10.23 3.94 -2.48
N VAL A 72 11.16 4.86 -2.32
CA VAL A 72 12.59 4.60 -2.09
C VAL A 72 13.02 5.40 -0.87
N GLY A 73 13.61 4.73 0.10
CA GLY A 73 14.11 5.35 1.33
C GLY A 73 13.91 4.48 2.56
N PRO A 74 14.34 4.96 3.74
CA PRO A 74 14.16 4.27 5.00
C PRO A 74 12.67 4.12 5.33
N VAL A 75 12.37 3.07 6.09
CA VAL A 75 11.00 2.76 6.54
C VAL A 75 10.97 2.65 8.05
N LYS A 76 10.04 3.39 8.66
CA LYS A 76 9.68 3.28 10.06
C LYS A 76 8.17 3.15 10.15
N TRP A 77 7.70 2.19 10.94
CA TRP A 77 6.30 1.82 11.02
C TRP A 77 5.79 2.08 12.43
N VAL A 78 4.65 2.76 12.53
CA VAL A 78 3.97 3.02 13.80
C VAL A 78 2.64 2.29 13.77
N ARG A 79 2.43 1.39 14.73
CA ARG A 79 1.15 0.70 14.90
C ARG A 79 0.10 1.69 15.41
N VAL A 80 -1.07 1.67 14.78
CA VAL A 80 -2.22 2.50 15.12
C VAL A 80 -3.50 1.67 15.15
N LYS A 81 -4.53 2.19 15.80
CA LYS A 81 -5.88 1.60 15.79
C LYS A 81 -6.93 2.63 15.39
N GLY A 82 -7.89 2.22 14.57
CA GLY A 82 -8.95 3.10 14.06
C GLY A 82 -8.40 4.17 13.14
N HIS A 83 -8.83 5.42 13.32
CA HIS A 83 -8.61 6.53 12.38
C HIS A 83 -7.39 7.40 12.72
N GLU A 84 -6.56 6.99 13.68
CA GLU A 84 -5.38 7.76 14.07
C GLU A 84 -4.31 7.76 12.97
N ILE A 85 -3.84 8.96 12.61
CA ILE A 85 -2.68 9.14 11.72
C ILE A 85 -1.55 9.75 12.56
N PRO A 86 -0.42 9.05 12.71
CA PRO A 86 0.67 9.48 13.59
C PRO A 86 1.37 10.72 13.02
N LEU A 87 1.98 11.51 13.91
CA LEU A 87 2.85 12.61 13.51
C LEU A 87 4.00 12.08 12.64
N GLY A 88 4.31 12.78 11.55
CA GLY A 88 5.34 12.36 10.61
C GLY A 88 4.88 11.30 9.60
N ALA A 89 3.58 10.94 9.56
CA ALA A 89 3.05 10.03 8.55
C ALA A 89 3.39 10.49 7.13
N VAL A 90 3.91 9.57 6.32
CA VAL A 90 4.30 9.86 4.93
C VAL A 90 3.03 9.93 4.09
N GLN A 91 2.67 11.15 3.67
CA GLN A 91 1.58 11.34 2.70
C GLN A 91 1.95 10.67 1.38
N ALA A 92 1.09 9.76 0.94
CA ALA A 92 1.30 8.94 -0.25
C ALA A 92 0.28 9.22 -1.34
N GLY A 93 -0.74 10.03 -1.07
CA GLY A 93 -1.73 10.37 -2.06
C GLY A 93 -2.87 11.21 -1.52
N ARG A 94 -3.97 11.20 -2.26
CA ARG A 94 -5.24 11.83 -1.91
C ARG A 94 -6.37 11.22 -2.72
N GLU A 95 -7.55 11.18 -2.13
CA GLU A 95 -8.81 10.96 -2.83
C GLU A 95 -9.09 12.10 -3.83
N VAL A 96 -10.06 11.88 -4.72
CA VAL A 96 -10.51 12.90 -5.68
C VAL A 96 -11.06 14.17 -5.00
N ASP A 97 -11.67 14.03 -3.82
CA ASP A 97 -12.18 15.14 -3.02
C ASP A 97 -11.09 15.84 -2.17
N GLY A 98 -9.83 15.45 -2.34
CA GLY A 98 -8.68 16.04 -1.67
C GLY A 98 -8.33 15.44 -0.32
N LYS A 99 -9.12 14.50 0.21
CA LYS A 99 -8.80 13.85 1.50
C LYS A 99 -7.49 13.06 1.41
N LEU A 100 -6.62 13.26 2.39
CA LEU A 100 -5.26 12.76 2.36
C LEU A 100 -5.21 11.24 2.56
N LEU A 101 -4.26 10.61 1.88
CA LEU A 101 -3.96 9.18 2.02
C LEU A 101 -2.50 8.98 2.39
N TYR A 102 -2.27 8.01 3.28
CA TYR A 102 -0.97 7.64 3.83
C TYR A 102 -0.67 6.17 3.54
N VAL A 103 0.60 5.78 3.56
CA VAL A 103 0.97 4.37 3.39
C VAL A 103 0.57 3.57 4.62
N ALA A 104 -0.18 2.50 4.41
CA ALA A 104 -0.54 1.54 5.46
C ALA A 104 -0.01 0.15 5.13
N ARG A 105 0.22 -0.65 6.17
CA ARG A 105 0.30 -2.11 6.07
C ARG A 105 -0.41 -2.79 7.23
N ALA A 106 -0.96 -3.97 7.01
CA ALA A 106 -1.65 -4.73 8.04
C ALA A 106 -1.38 -6.23 7.91
N ASN A 107 -1.31 -6.90 9.07
CA ASN A 107 -1.33 -8.36 9.09
C ASN A 107 -2.71 -8.82 8.61
N PHE A 108 -2.72 -9.74 7.66
CA PHE A 108 -3.92 -10.35 7.13
C PHE A 108 -3.62 -11.84 6.85
N PRO A 109 -4.62 -12.71 6.65
CA PRO A 109 -4.34 -14.10 6.35
C PRO A 109 -3.29 -14.25 5.25
N ASN A 110 -2.29 -15.08 5.55
CA ASN A 110 -1.14 -15.38 4.70
C ASN A 110 -0.14 -14.25 4.45
N GLY A 111 -0.13 -13.15 5.21
CA GLY A 111 0.93 -12.16 5.02
C GLY A 111 0.78 -10.82 5.72
N LEU A 112 1.60 -9.89 5.24
CA LEU A 112 1.62 -8.49 5.63
C LEU A 112 1.40 -7.67 4.36
N PHE A 113 0.22 -7.08 4.24
CA PHE A 113 -0.23 -6.46 3.00
C PHE A 113 -0.25 -4.95 3.10
N LEU A 114 0.06 -4.28 1.99
CA LEU A 114 0.05 -2.82 1.90
C LEU A 114 -1.26 -2.28 1.36
N GLY A 115 -1.51 -1.02 1.70
CA GLY A 115 -2.61 -0.24 1.17
C GLY A 115 -2.55 1.20 1.65
N LYS A 116 -3.69 1.73 2.06
CA LYS A 116 -3.88 3.15 2.37
C LYS A 116 -4.48 3.34 3.76
N ALA A 117 -4.03 4.38 4.45
CA ALA A 117 -4.64 4.89 5.66
C ALA A 117 -5.20 6.30 5.42
N GLY A 118 -6.25 6.65 6.15
CA GLY A 118 -6.89 7.96 6.08
C GLY A 118 -7.98 8.09 7.13
N THR A 119 -8.12 9.28 7.71
CA THR A 119 -9.10 9.56 8.77
C THR A 119 -10.55 9.38 8.30
N HIS A 120 -10.79 9.41 7.00
CA HIS A 120 -12.10 9.23 6.36
C HIS A 120 -12.41 7.78 5.95
N LEU A 121 -11.45 6.86 6.04
CA LEU A 121 -11.66 5.46 5.66
C LEU A 121 -12.51 4.74 6.71
N ARG A 122 -13.30 3.74 6.29
CA ARG A 122 -14.31 3.09 7.15
C ARG A 122 -13.75 2.62 8.50
N LYS A 123 -12.56 2.02 8.50
CA LYS A 123 -11.83 1.58 9.71
C LYS A 123 -10.51 2.32 9.95
N GLY A 124 -10.24 3.37 9.17
CA GLY A 124 -8.98 4.12 9.17
C GLY A 124 -7.91 3.56 8.26
N GLY A 125 -7.85 2.24 8.06
CA GLY A 125 -6.94 1.58 7.10
C GLY A 125 -7.68 0.69 6.10
N SER A 126 -7.06 0.45 4.94
CA SER A 126 -7.51 -0.54 3.96
C SER A 126 -6.33 -1.14 3.20
N ILE A 127 -6.42 -2.42 2.84
CA ILE A 127 -5.38 -3.19 2.14
C ILE A 127 -5.96 -3.97 0.96
N SER A 128 -5.10 -4.38 0.02
CA SER A 128 -5.52 -5.20 -1.13
C SER A 128 -5.16 -6.67 -0.93
N TYR A 129 -6.14 -7.56 -1.04
CA TYR A 129 -5.93 -9.02 -0.94
C TYR A 129 -7.00 -9.81 -1.70
N GLN A 130 -6.56 -10.76 -2.53
CA GLN A 130 -7.40 -11.64 -3.35
C GLN A 130 -8.50 -10.91 -4.13
N GLY A 131 -8.14 -9.86 -4.88
CA GLY A 131 -9.09 -9.13 -5.73
C GLY A 131 -10.02 -8.17 -4.97
N LYS A 132 -9.87 -8.01 -3.65
CA LYS A 132 -10.74 -7.18 -2.80
C LYS A 132 -9.97 -6.11 -2.03
N GLU A 133 -10.68 -5.01 -1.76
CA GLU A 133 -10.31 -4.03 -0.73
C GLU A 133 -10.84 -4.52 0.63
N TRP A 134 -9.96 -4.61 1.60
CA TRP A 134 -10.30 -4.98 2.97
C TRP A 134 -10.04 -3.83 3.91
N ASP A 135 -11.07 -3.38 4.63
CA ASP A 135 -10.91 -2.41 5.71
C ASP A 135 -10.31 -3.05 6.95
N VAL A 136 -9.30 -2.40 7.52
CA VAL A 136 -8.54 -2.84 8.70
C VAL A 136 -8.54 -1.72 9.74
N ASP A 137 -8.80 -2.08 10.99
CA ASP A 137 -8.79 -1.15 12.14
C ASP A 137 -7.53 -1.27 12.99
N ASP A 138 -6.69 -2.28 12.75
CA ASP A 138 -5.39 -2.46 13.42
C ASP A 138 -4.31 -2.66 12.36
N TYR A 139 -3.44 -1.66 12.21
CA TYR A 139 -2.50 -1.56 11.10
C TYR A 139 -1.30 -0.69 11.50
N GLU A 140 -0.33 -0.59 10.62
CA GLU A 140 0.83 0.27 10.77
C GLU A 140 0.83 1.35 9.68
N VAL A 141 1.23 2.56 10.06
CA VAL A 141 1.43 3.69 9.15
C VAL A 141 2.92 3.95 8.99
N LEU A 142 3.35 4.19 7.74
CA LEU A 142 4.72 4.60 7.45
C LEU A 142 4.94 6.04 7.92
N VAL A 143 5.99 6.27 8.71
CA VAL A 143 6.41 7.61 9.14
C VAL A 143 7.80 7.94 8.61
N ALA A 144 8.05 9.22 8.35
CA ALA A 144 9.38 9.75 8.15
C ALA A 144 10.13 9.78 9.49
N GLU A 145 11.47 9.76 9.42
CA GLU A 145 12.31 10.07 10.59
C GLU A 145 12.20 11.55 10.98
#